data_AF-A0A1V5XPW3-F1
#
_entry.id   AF-A0A1V5XPW3-F1
#
_cell.length_a   1.000
_cell.length_b   1.000
_cell.length_c   1.000
_cell.angle_alpha   90.00
_cell.angle_beta   90.00
_cell.angle_gamma   90.00
#
_symmetry.space_group_name_H-M   'P 1'
#
loop_
_entity.id
_entity.type
_entity.pdbx_description
1 polymer ?
#
loop_
_entity_poly.entity_id
_entity_poly.type
_entity_poly.pdbx_seq_one_letter_code
_entity_poly.pdbx_strand_id
1 'polypeptide(L)'
;MSRLVWLVPLWCISLLGGCSSDEGFDLERSTDAPGEVSVTASSVTLPQGVAVGVRLRLHRSEDPENGEFTTAMRSTNPQIVQVWPTTERNTFVLCGASEGVASVTVLVEAQDDRTIAVVVDPPLRVTP
;
A
#
# COMPACT_ATOMS: atom_id res chain seq x y z
N MET A 1 63.33 -14.45 -26.95
CA MET A 1 62.23 -15.43 -26.94
C MET A 1 62.02 -15.90 -25.50
N SER A 2 60.92 -15.50 -24.86
CA SER A 2 60.33 -16.17 -23.68
C SER A 2 58.97 -15.52 -23.39
N ARG A 3 58.04 -16.33 -22.89
CA ARG A 3 56.60 -16.31 -23.15
C ARG A 3 55.80 -15.40 -22.21
N LEU A 4 54.73 -14.84 -22.77
CA LEU A 4 53.54 -14.31 -22.10
C LEU A 4 52.95 -15.37 -21.14
N VAL A 5 52.67 -15.00 -19.88
CA VAL A 5 51.64 -15.64 -19.07
C VAL A 5 50.88 -14.53 -18.33
N TRP A 6 49.68 -14.24 -18.83
CA TRP A 6 48.69 -13.41 -18.16
C TRP A 6 48.10 -14.19 -16.98
N LEU A 7 48.23 -13.67 -15.77
CA LEU A 7 47.49 -14.13 -14.60
C LEU A 7 46.42 -13.08 -14.30
N VAL A 8 45.18 -13.39 -14.67
CA VAL A 8 43.99 -12.68 -14.20
C VAL A 8 43.39 -13.54 -13.09
N PRO A 9 43.58 -13.22 -11.79
CA PRO A 9 42.79 -13.83 -10.76
C PRO A 9 41.44 -13.11 -10.69
N LEU A 10 40.42 -13.83 -11.16
CA LEU A 10 38.99 -13.61 -10.93
C LEU A 10 38.73 -13.16 -9.48
N TRP A 11 38.55 -11.86 -9.27
CA TRP A 11 37.85 -11.30 -8.12
C TRP A 11 36.40 -11.02 -8.52
N CYS A 12 35.65 -12.09 -8.72
CA CYS A 12 34.19 -12.04 -8.85
C CYS A 12 33.60 -12.93 -7.76
N ILE A 13 33.72 -12.52 -6.50
CA ILE A 13 32.83 -13.01 -5.44
C ILE A 13 31.94 -11.84 -5.09
N SER A 14 30.94 -11.66 -5.95
CA SER A 14 29.79 -10.79 -5.72
C SER A 14 29.04 -11.32 -4.50
N LEU A 15 29.41 -10.84 -3.32
CA LEU A 15 28.60 -10.89 -2.10
C LEU A 15 27.41 -9.90 -2.24
N LEU A 16 26.61 -10.09 -3.27
CA LEU A 16 25.32 -9.43 -3.45
C LEU A 16 24.22 -10.49 -3.30
N GLY A 17 24.28 -11.23 -2.19
CA GLY A 17 23.11 -11.89 -1.61
C GLY A 17 22.33 -10.87 -0.79
N GLY A 18 21.93 -9.76 -1.40
CA GLY A 18 20.96 -8.85 -0.81
C GLY A 18 19.61 -9.56 -0.81
N CYS A 19 19.33 -10.31 0.25
CA CYS A 19 17.98 -10.77 0.53
C CYS A 19 17.15 -9.51 0.80
N SER A 20 16.53 -8.96 -0.24
CA SER A 20 15.42 -8.04 -0.09
C SER A 20 14.32 -8.85 0.57
N SER A 21 14.17 -8.74 1.88
CA SER A 21 13.03 -9.31 2.57
C SER A 21 11.80 -8.58 2.03
N ASP A 22 11.02 -9.26 1.18
CA ASP A 22 9.77 -8.76 0.59
C ASP A 22 8.66 -8.71 1.66
N GLU A 23 8.91 -7.98 2.75
CA GLU A 23 7.88 -7.64 3.72
C GLU A 23 7.09 -6.44 3.19
N GLY A 24 5.83 -6.68 2.88
CA GLY A 24 4.93 -5.71 2.27
C GLY A 24 3.51 -5.88 2.74
N PHE A 25 2.65 -4.94 2.35
CA PHE A 25 1.22 -5.14 2.42
C PHE A 25 0.59 -4.72 1.10
N ASP A 26 -0.53 -5.36 0.81
CA ASP A 26 -1.41 -5.01 -0.29
C ASP A 26 -2.74 -4.51 0.26
N LEU A 27 -3.35 -3.58 -0.48
CA LEU A 27 -4.70 -3.14 -0.27
C LEU A 27 -5.59 -3.84 -1.27
N GLU A 28 -6.64 -4.47 -0.77
CA GLU A 28 -7.67 -5.04 -1.60
C GLU A 28 -9.00 -4.35 -1.36
N ARG A 29 -9.79 -4.20 -2.41
CA ARG A 29 -11.15 -3.72 -2.31
C ARG A 29 -12.01 -4.79 -1.62
N SER A 30 -12.66 -4.41 -0.51
CA SER A 30 -13.53 -5.31 0.27
C SER A 30 -15.01 -5.14 -0.05
N THR A 31 -15.41 -4.04 -0.69
CA THR A 31 -16.82 -3.78 -1.05
C THR A 31 -16.94 -3.23 -2.47
N ASP A 32 -18.02 -3.59 -3.15
CA ASP A 32 -18.46 -2.89 -4.36
C ASP A 32 -18.86 -1.47 -3.98
N ALA A 33 -18.35 -0.48 -4.73
CA ALA A 33 -18.68 0.93 -4.52
C ALA A 33 -19.19 1.53 -5.84
N PRO A 34 -20.15 2.46 -5.79
CA PRO A 34 -20.64 3.13 -6.98
C PRO A 34 -19.53 3.98 -7.62
N GLY A 35 -19.41 3.89 -8.95
CA GLY A 35 -18.39 4.62 -9.72
C GLY A 35 -17.07 3.87 -9.89
N GLU A 36 -16.15 4.49 -10.64
CA GLU A 36 -14.80 3.96 -10.86
C GLU A 36 -13.95 4.21 -9.61
N VAL A 37 -13.67 3.14 -8.88
CA VAL A 37 -12.72 3.15 -7.76
C VAL A 37 -11.56 2.23 -8.12
N SER A 38 -10.34 2.76 -8.03
CA SER A 38 -9.11 2.03 -8.26
C SER A 38 -8.36 1.86 -6.94
N VAL A 39 -8.00 0.63 -6.61
CA VAL A 39 -7.22 0.31 -5.41
C VAL A 39 -5.97 -0.43 -5.87
N THR A 40 -4.81 0.12 -5.57
CA THR A 40 -3.49 -0.48 -5.81
C THR A 40 -2.72 -0.58 -4.50
N ALA A 41 -1.57 -1.24 -4.51
CA ALA A 41 -0.72 -1.36 -3.31
C ALA A 41 -0.25 0.00 -2.75
N SER A 42 -0.08 1.01 -3.60
CA SER A 42 0.50 2.32 -3.22
C SER A 42 -0.45 3.49 -3.37
N SER A 43 -1.62 3.29 -4.01
CA SER A 43 -2.60 4.35 -4.20
C SER A 43 -4.04 3.86 -4.20
N VAL A 44 -4.94 4.75 -3.79
CA VAL A 44 -6.39 4.56 -3.90
C VAL A 44 -6.98 5.77 -4.61
N THR A 45 -7.73 5.56 -5.69
CA THR A 45 -8.49 6.61 -6.38
C THR A 45 -9.97 6.34 -6.19
N LEU A 46 -10.72 7.32 -5.68
CA LEU A 46 -12.17 7.22 -5.53
C LEU A 46 -12.88 8.56 -5.82
N PRO A 47 -14.16 8.55 -6.22
CA PRO A 47 -14.91 9.79 -6.39
C PRO A 47 -15.27 10.46 -5.06
N GLN A 48 -15.44 11.78 -5.08
CA GLN A 48 -16.01 12.53 -3.97
C GLN A 48 -17.42 12.03 -3.64
N GLY A 49 -17.71 11.88 -2.34
CA GLY A 49 -18.96 11.38 -1.80
C GLY A 49 -19.08 9.85 -1.83
N VAL A 50 -18.10 9.13 -2.37
CA VAL A 50 -18.09 7.67 -2.42
C VAL A 50 -17.29 7.11 -1.24
N ALA A 51 -17.83 6.06 -0.64
CA ALA A 51 -17.16 5.27 0.39
C ALA A 51 -16.81 3.88 -0.17
N VAL A 52 -15.60 3.41 0.14
CA VAL A 52 -15.11 2.08 -0.26
C VAL A 52 -14.49 1.38 0.94
N GLY A 53 -14.87 0.12 1.15
CA GLY A 53 -14.19 -0.77 2.08
C GLY A 53 -12.87 -1.25 1.47
N VAL A 54 -11.78 -1.10 2.20
CA VAL A 54 -10.46 -1.62 1.86
C VAL A 54 -9.99 -2.58 2.95
N ARG A 55 -9.42 -3.71 2.54
CA ARG A 55 -8.81 -4.70 3.43
C ARG A 55 -7.31 -4.68 3.25
N LEU A 56 -6.59 -4.58 4.36
CA LEU A 56 -5.14 -4.67 4.41
C LEU A 56 -4.72 -6.14 4.47
N ARG A 57 -3.89 -6.59 3.52
CA ARG A 57 -3.25 -7.90 3.54
C ARG A 57 -1.76 -7.74 3.77
N LEU A 58 -1.24 -8.39 4.80
CA LEU A 58 0.19 -8.42 5.10
C LEU A 58 0.84 -9.60 4.38
N HIS A 59 1.89 -9.34 3.62
CA HIS A 59 2.76 -10.34 3.03
C HIS A 59 4.00 -10.43 3.92
N ARG A 60 4.06 -11.45 4.78
CA ARG A 60 5.29 -11.82 5.48
C ARG A 60 5.86 -13.09 4.85
N SER A 61 7.18 -13.07 4.63
CA SER A 61 7.93 -14.17 4.01
C SER A 61 8.04 -15.41 4.92
N GLU A 62 7.83 -15.26 6.23
CA GLU A 62 7.84 -16.36 7.19
C GLU A 62 6.57 -16.28 8.05
N ASP A 63 5.72 -17.29 7.88
CA ASP A 63 4.48 -17.58 8.62
C ASP A 63 3.20 -16.80 8.22
N PRO A 64 2.35 -17.36 7.33
CA PRO A 64 1.05 -16.80 7.00
C PRO A 64 -0.03 -17.08 8.07
N GLU A 65 0.26 -17.86 9.12
CA GLU A 65 -0.73 -18.25 10.12
C GLU A 65 -0.48 -17.56 11.49
N ASN A 66 -1.39 -16.64 11.84
CA ASN A 66 -1.70 -16.25 13.24
C ASN A 66 -0.81 -15.23 13.96
N GLY A 67 -0.11 -14.34 13.26
CA GLY A 67 0.26 -13.07 13.89
C GLY A 67 -0.97 -12.18 14.08
N GLU A 68 -1.47 -12.04 15.31
CA GLU A 68 -2.45 -11.00 15.63
C GLU A 68 -1.74 -9.64 15.57
N PHE A 69 -1.79 -8.98 14.41
CA PHE A 69 -1.27 -7.63 14.28
C PHE A 69 -2.40 -6.62 14.47
N THR A 70 -2.17 -5.65 15.35
CA THR A 70 -3.03 -4.48 15.41
C THR A 70 -2.70 -3.58 14.22
N THR A 71 -3.71 -3.28 13.41
CA THR A 71 -3.58 -2.34 12.29
C THR A 71 -4.46 -1.12 12.54
N ALA A 72 -3.91 0.05 12.22
CA ALA A 72 -4.67 1.30 12.25
C ALA A 72 -4.38 2.10 11.00
N MET A 73 -5.35 2.90 10.58
CA MET A 73 -5.26 3.69 9.36
C MET A 73 -5.70 5.12 9.67
N ARG A 74 -4.88 6.11 9.27
CA ARG A 74 -5.11 7.53 9.58
C ARG A 74 -4.89 8.39 8.35
N SER A 75 -5.85 9.26 8.05
CA SER A 75 -5.69 10.27 7.00
C SER A 75 -4.82 11.43 7.49
N THR A 76 -3.92 11.91 6.64
CA THR A 76 -3.16 13.16 6.85
C THR A 76 -4.03 14.39 6.63
N ASN A 77 -5.13 14.26 5.88
CA ASN A 77 -6.09 15.33 5.64
C ASN A 77 -7.54 14.82 5.64
N PRO A 78 -8.20 14.80 6.83
CA PRO A 78 -9.59 14.36 6.98
C PRO A 78 -10.64 15.19 6.22
N GLN A 79 -10.28 16.37 5.70
CA GLN A 79 -11.17 17.18 4.87
C GLN A 79 -11.26 16.65 3.44
N ILE A 80 -10.24 15.91 2.98
CA ILE A 80 -10.20 15.29 1.65
C ILE A 80 -10.60 13.81 1.76
N VAL A 81 -9.99 13.06 2.69
CA VAL A 81 -10.28 11.63 2.88
C VAL A 81 -10.52 11.33 4.34
N GLN A 82 -11.66 10.70 4.63
CA GLN A 82 -12.00 10.19 5.95
C GLN A 82 -11.78 8.67 5.99
N VAL A 83 -11.33 8.20 7.15
CA VAL A 83 -11.03 6.78 7.39
C VAL A 83 -11.80 6.33 8.63
N TRP A 84 -12.56 5.25 8.52
CA TRP A 84 -13.21 4.61 9.66
C TRP A 84 -12.78 3.16 9.79
N PRO A 85 -12.45 2.68 11.00
CA PRO A 85 -12.29 1.26 11.24
C PRO A 85 -13.65 0.55 11.14
N THR A 86 -13.62 -0.72 10.72
CA THR A 86 -14.80 -1.58 10.76
C THR A 86 -14.68 -2.61 11.89
N THR A 87 -15.72 -3.40 12.11
CA THR A 87 -15.68 -4.55 13.01
C THR A 87 -14.91 -5.73 12.41
N GLU A 88 -14.73 -5.75 11.09
CA GLU A 88 -13.92 -6.76 10.42
C GLU A 88 -12.44 -6.42 10.57
N ARG A 89 -11.65 -7.44 10.96
CA ARG A 89 -10.21 -7.27 11.17
C ARG A 89 -9.55 -6.75 9.89
N ASN A 90 -8.62 -5.80 10.05
CA ASN A 90 -7.83 -5.19 8.97
C ASN A 90 -8.66 -4.56 7.86
N THR A 91 -9.92 -4.25 8.12
CA THR A 91 -10.84 -3.69 7.13
C THR A 91 -11.24 -2.28 7.57
N PHE A 92 -11.11 -1.34 6.64
CA PHE A 92 -11.32 0.08 6.85
C PHE A 92 -12.25 0.63 5.77
N VAL A 93 -13.00 1.67 6.07
CA VAL A 93 -13.76 2.43 5.08
C VAL A 93 -13.02 3.72 4.78
N LEU A 94 -12.72 3.93 3.50
CA LEU A 94 -12.23 5.21 2.96
C LEU A 94 -13.41 5.95 2.34
N CYS A 95 -13.63 7.21 2.70
CA CYS A 95 -14.61 8.08 2.02
C CYS A 95 -13.95 9.36 1.52
N GLY A 96 -14.24 9.70 0.27
CA GLY A 96 -13.80 10.94 -0.35
C GLY A 96 -14.72 12.07 0.11
N ALA A 97 -14.25 12.92 1.00
CA ALA A 97 -15.03 14.04 1.52
C ALA A 97 -15.01 15.25 0.58
N SER A 98 -13.82 15.59 0.06
CA SER A 98 -13.60 16.71 -0.86
C SER A 98 -12.61 16.30 -1.95
N GLU A 99 -12.71 16.92 -3.13
CA GLU A 99 -11.73 16.73 -4.20
C GLU A 99 -10.30 17.07 -3.73
N GLY A 100 -9.30 16.32 -4.22
CA GLY A 100 -7.90 16.58 -3.95
C GLY A 100 -7.09 15.32 -3.68
N VAL A 101 -5.85 15.51 -3.24
CA VAL A 101 -4.93 14.41 -2.90
C VAL A 101 -4.62 14.47 -1.41
N ALA A 102 -4.86 13.36 -0.73
CA ALA A 102 -4.48 13.15 0.66
C ALA A 102 -3.59 11.93 0.77
N SER A 103 -2.98 11.75 1.93
CA SER A 103 -2.24 10.54 2.22
C SER A 103 -2.91 9.82 3.38
N VAL A 104 -2.83 8.50 3.37
CA VAL A 104 -3.32 7.65 4.45
C VAL A 104 -2.14 6.85 4.99
N THR A 105 -1.82 7.06 6.26
CA THR A 105 -0.78 6.31 6.97
C THR A 105 -1.37 5.02 7.53
N VAL A 106 -0.73 3.90 7.20
CA VAL A 106 -0.99 2.58 7.77
C VAL A 106 0.01 2.34 8.88
N LEU A 107 -0.52 2.10 10.06
CA LEU A 107 0.21 1.75 11.27
C LEU A 107 0.05 0.25 11.45
N VAL A 108 1.14 -0.50 11.38
CA VAL A 108 1.17 -1.93 11.64
C VAL A 108 2.07 -2.17 12.84
N GLU A 109 1.53 -2.78 13.88
CA GLU A 109 2.30 -3.09 15.08
C GLU A 109 3.56 -3.90 14.73
N ALA A 110 4.72 -3.44 15.20
CA ALA A 110 6.04 -4.02 14.95
C ALA A 110 6.57 -3.93 13.49
N GLN A 111 6.06 -3.00 12.67
CA GLN A 111 6.63 -2.67 11.35
C GLN A 111 6.76 -1.15 11.16
N ASP A 112 7.53 -0.75 10.15
CA ASP A 112 7.63 0.65 9.74
C ASP A 112 6.29 1.17 9.20
N ASP A 113 5.93 2.38 9.63
CA ASP A 113 4.78 3.10 9.12
C ASP A 113 4.91 3.30 7.61
N ARG A 114 3.84 3.03 6.87
CA ARG A 114 3.78 3.30 5.43
C ARG A 114 2.65 4.25 5.10
N THR A 115 2.84 4.98 4.02
CA THR A 115 1.89 5.98 3.55
C THR A 115 1.40 5.62 2.16
N ILE A 116 0.08 5.62 1.99
CA ILE A 116 -0.62 5.38 0.72
C ILE A 116 -1.17 6.71 0.22
N ALA A 117 -1.01 7.00 -1.06
CA ALA A 117 -1.65 8.16 -1.66
C ALA A 117 -3.13 7.88 -1.92
N VAL A 118 -4.01 8.79 -1.53
CA VAL A 118 -5.45 8.70 -1.84
C VAL A 118 -5.85 9.92 -2.66
N VAL A 119 -6.32 9.66 -3.87
CA VAL A 119 -6.80 10.66 -4.83
C VAL A 119 -8.33 10.65 -4.80
N VAL A 120 -8.92 11.81 -4.52
CA VAL A 120 -10.37 12.00 -4.55
C VAL A 120 -10.73 12.84 -5.76
N ASP A 121 -11.35 12.21 -6.74
CA ASP A 121 -11.78 12.86 -7.97
C ASP A 121 -13.10 13.63 -7.75
N PRO A 122 -13.30 14.76 -8.46
CA PRO A 122 -14.58 15.47 -8.42
C PRO A 122 -15.74 14.57 -8.89
N PRO A 123 -16.97 14.83 -8.43
CA PRO A 123 -18.12 14.07 -8.88
C PRO A 123 -18.29 14.22 -10.40
N LEU A 124 -18.55 13.10 -11.07
CA LEU A 124 -18.85 13.10 -12.51
C LEU A 124 -20.06 14.00 -12.75
N ARG A 125 -19.84 15.10 -13.48
CA ARG A 125 -20.93 15.99 -13.90
C ARG A 125 -21.76 15.22 -14.92
N VAL A 126 -22.93 14.75 -14.50
CA VAL A 126 -23.94 14.24 -15.44
C VAL A 126 -24.51 15.45 -16.16
N THR A 127 -24.01 15.74 -17.35
CA THR A 127 -24.63 16.76 -18.22
C THR A 127 -26.02 16.25 -18.62
N PRO A 128 -27.10 17.02 -18.34
CA PRO A 128 -28.47 16.64 -18.70
C PRO A 128 -28.71 16.66 -20.21
#